data_AF-A0A835EBS6-F1
#
_entry.id   AF-A0A835EBS6-F1
#
_cell.length_a   1.000
_cell.length_b   1.000
_cell.length_c   1.000
_cell.angle_alpha   90.00
_cell.angle_beta   90.00
_cell.angle_gamma   90.00
#
_symmetry.space_group_name_H-M   'P 1'
#
loop_
_entity.id
_entity.type
_entity.pdbx_description
1 polymer ?
#
loop_
_entity_poly.entity_id
_entity_poly.type
_entity_poly.pdbx_seq_one_letter_code
_entity_poly.pdbx_strand_id
1 'polypeptide(L)'
;MSGKARVVVVGGGVAGALLAKIMQGHADVVLLDPKEYLEIPWAELRSMVEPSFAERSLIYHKDYLTDATIVTSSAVDITKDAVLTADGQSLPYDYLVIATGHALNSPGSRAERIKEFQRDNEKIQSSDSVLIIGGGPTGVELAGEIVVDYPEKKVTLIHRGPRLLKFIGDKASKKSLDWLTSKKVDVLLQQSVDLGSLSDTDKEIKQGYLAQKHALLVAKNLKLLIKGSPNTKLATYSTGYPLALVSLGRNEGVAQLPFLTLIGCLPGKIKSRDLFISKTRKQMGLNG
;
A
#
# COMPACT_ATOMS: atom_id res chain seq x y z
N MET A 1 0.85 -37.43 17.36
CA MET A 1 1.89 -36.67 16.62
C MET A 1 1.38 -35.24 16.50
N SER A 2 1.88 -34.29 17.28
CA SER A 2 1.39 -32.90 17.22
C SER A 2 1.93 -32.27 15.94
N GLY A 3 1.06 -32.02 14.95
CA GLY A 3 1.41 -31.32 13.72
C GLY A 3 1.77 -29.86 13.99
N LYS A 4 2.41 -29.18 13.02
CA LYS A 4 2.63 -27.73 13.08
C LYS A 4 1.26 -27.03 13.26
N ALA A 5 1.18 -26.04 14.15
CA ALA A 5 -0.04 -25.23 14.31
C ALA A 5 -0.41 -24.57 12.97
N ARG A 6 -1.70 -24.57 12.62
CA ARG A 6 -2.20 -23.98 11.39
C ARG A 6 -2.54 -22.51 11.57
N VAL A 7 -1.91 -21.67 10.75
CA VAL A 7 -2.12 -20.22 10.71
C VAL A 7 -2.77 -19.84 9.38
N VAL A 8 -4.04 -19.41 9.43
CA VAL A 8 -4.75 -18.88 8.25
C VAL A 8 -4.61 -17.36 8.24
N VAL A 9 -4.11 -16.82 7.12
CA VAL A 9 -3.94 -15.39 6.89
C VAL A 9 -4.92 -14.96 5.80
N VAL A 10 -5.85 -14.07 6.12
CA VAL A 10 -6.86 -13.55 5.18
C VAL A 10 -6.42 -12.18 4.67
N GLY A 11 -6.03 -12.11 3.40
CA GLY A 11 -5.52 -10.93 2.71
C GLY A 11 -4.00 -10.96 2.55
N GLY A 12 -3.51 -11.03 1.31
CA GLY A 12 -2.10 -11.04 0.90
C GLY A 12 -1.57 -9.66 0.47
N GLY A 13 -2.18 -8.58 0.98
CA GLY A 13 -1.56 -7.26 0.96
C GLY A 13 -0.30 -7.18 1.82
N VAL A 14 0.28 -5.98 1.93
CA VAL A 14 1.59 -5.74 2.59
C VAL A 14 1.74 -6.43 3.96
N ALA A 15 0.72 -6.36 4.82
CA ALA A 15 0.78 -6.98 6.15
C ALA A 15 0.69 -8.50 6.09
N GLY A 16 -0.32 -9.05 5.43
CA GLY A 16 -0.56 -10.49 5.41
C GLY A 16 0.49 -11.26 4.61
N ALA A 17 0.96 -10.72 3.47
CA ALA A 17 2.07 -11.30 2.71
C ALA A 17 3.35 -11.41 3.55
N LEU A 18 3.72 -10.33 4.25
CA LEU A 18 4.91 -10.33 5.10
C LEU A 18 4.76 -11.30 6.28
N LEU A 19 3.59 -11.33 6.90
CA LEU A 19 3.32 -12.24 8.01
C LEU A 19 3.39 -13.70 7.54
N ALA A 20 2.71 -14.06 6.45
CA ALA A 20 2.77 -15.39 5.85
C ALA A 20 4.21 -15.77 5.49
N LYS A 21 4.98 -14.84 4.89
CA LYS A 21 6.41 -15.04 4.57
C LYS A 21 7.21 -15.44 5.81
N ILE A 22 7.03 -14.73 6.93
CA ILE A 22 7.75 -14.96 8.19
C ILE A 22 7.30 -16.26 8.84
N MET A 23 6.00 -16.56 8.79
CA MET A 23 5.39 -17.68 9.52
C MET A 23 5.52 -19.02 8.81
N GLN A 24 5.75 -19.06 7.49
CA GLN A 24 5.86 -20.33 6.74
C GLN A 24 6.95 -21.27 7.29
N GLY A 25 8.03 -20.72 7.87
CA GLY A 25 9.07 -21.51 8.54
C GLY A 25 8.76 -21.94 9.99
N HIS A 26 7.58 -21.61 10.51
CA HIS A 26 7.22 -21.77 11.93
C HIS A 26 5.86 -22.43 12.16
N ALA A 27 5.02 -22.53 11.13
CA ALA A 27 3.62 -22.99 11.20
C ALA A 27 3.20 -23.63 9.87
N ASP A 28 2.07 -24.35 9.84
CA ASP A 28 1.38 -24.67 8.60
C ASP A 28 0.58 -23.43 8.17
N VAL A 29 1.09 -22.70 7.17
CA VAL A 29 0.52 -21.41 6.76
C VAL A 29 -0.39 -21.58 5.56
N VAL A 30 -1.59 -21.01 5.64
CA VAL A 30 -2.49 -20.82 4.51
C VAL A 30 -2.67 -19.32 4.28
N LEU A 31 -2.30 -18.82 3.10
CA LEU A 31 -2.63 -17.47 2.66
C LEU A 31 -3.89 -17.53 1.78
N LEU A 32 -4.95 -16.89 2.21
CA LEU A 32 -6.18 -16.67 1.45
C LEU A 32 -6.20 -15.23 0.93
N ASP A 33 -6.15 -15.04 -0.39
CA ASP A 33 -6.26 -13.72 -1.02
C ASP A 33 -7.09 -13.86 -2.31
N PRO A 34 -8.06 -12.99 -2.61
CA PRO A 34 -8.70 -12.96 -3.94
C PRO A 34 -7.71 -12.72 -5.09
N LYS A 35 -6.53 -12.16 -4.81
CA LYS A 35 -5.46 -11.91 -5.78
C LYS A 35 -4.40 -13.01 -5.73
N GLU A 36 -3.82 -13.32 -6.90
CA GLU A 36 -2.67 -14.24 -6.99
C GLU A 36 -1.32 -13.55 -6.68
N TYR A 37 -1.34 -12.26 -6.35
CA TYR A 37 -0.15 -11.42 -6.25
C TYR A 37 -0.24 -10.40 -5.12
N LEU A 38 0.93 -10.11 -4.54
CA LEU A 38 1.17 -8.96 -3.70
C LEU A 38 1.38 -7.72 -4.59
N GLU A 39 0.60 -6.68 -4.31
CA GLU A 39 0.80 -5.35 -4.87
C GLU A 39 1.57 -4.48 -3.88
N ILE A 40 2.65 -3.84 -4.34
CA ILE A 40 3.37 -2.81 -3.60
C ILE A 40 2.63 -1.47 -3.80
N PRO A 41 1.80 -1.01 -2.83
CA PRO A 41 0.81 0.02 -3.12
C PRO A 41 1.41 1.40 -3.42
N TRP A 42 2.57 1.71 -2.85
CA TRP A 42 3.24 2.98 -3.09
C TRP A 42 3.94 3.07 -4.46
N ALA A 43 3.87 2.02 -5.28
CA ALA A 43 4.28 2.02 -6.69
C ALA A 43 3.12 2.24 -7.67
N GLU A 44 1.88 2.23 -7.18
CA GLU A 44 0.66 2.28 -7.99
C GLU A 44 0.60 3.53 -8.88
N LEU A 45 0.81 4.71 -8.28
CA LEU A 45 0.69 5.99 -9.00
C LEU A 45 1.74 6.15 -10.10
N ARG A 46 2.97 5.66 -9.85
CA ARG A 46 4.01 5.60 -10.89
C ARG A 46 3.61 4.61 -11.99
N SER A 47 2.99 3.49 -11.65
CA SER A 47 2.53 2.49 -12.61
C SER A 47 1.43 3.02 -13.54
N MET A 48 0.64 4.02 -13.11
CA MET A 48 -0.34 4.69 -13.97
C MET A 48 0.31 5.58 -15.05
N VAL A 49 1.48 6.17 -14.79
CA VAL A 49 2.21 7.00 -15.77
C VAL A 49 3.31 6.24 -16.52
N GLU A 50 3.82 5.15 -15.94
CA GLU A 50 4.85 4.27 -16.49
C GLU A 50 4.48 2.79 -16.23
N PRO A 51 3.63 2.15 -17.09
CA PRO A 51 3.11 0.81 -16.84
C PRO A 51 4.17 -0.29 -16.68
N SER A 52 5.34 -0.15 -17.32
CA SER A 52 6.48 -1.07 -17.12
C SER A 52 6.94 -1.14 -15.66
N PHE A 53 6.70 -0.09 -14.88
CA PHE A 53 7.04 -0.05 -13.46
C PHE A 53 6.21 -1.07 -12.64
N ALA A 54 5.01 -1.43 -13.11
CA ALA A 54 4.14 -2.41 -12.48
C ALA A 54 4.76 -3.82 -12.44
N GLU A 55 5.61 -4.14 -13.42
CA GLU A 55 6.17 -5.49 -13.54
C GLU A 55 6.99 -5.90 -12.31
N ARG A 56 7.71 -4.95 -11.71
CA ARG A 56 8.54 -5.17 -10.53
C ARG A 56 7.76 -5.03 -9.21
N SER A 57 6.65 -4.28 -9.22
CA SER A 57 5.83 -3.96 -8.04
C SER A 57 4.72 -4.98 -7.76
N LEU A 58 4.33 -5.76 -8.77
CA LEU A 58 3.39 -6.87 -8.65
C LEU A 58 4.14 -8.19 -8.55
N ILE A 59 4.10 -8.82 -7.37
CA ILE A 59 4.88 -10.02 -7.04
C ILE A 59 3.93 -11.18 -6.82
N TYR A 60 4.07 -12.29 -7.55
CA TYR A 60 3.21 -13.45 -7.31
C TYR A 60 3.40 -14.00 -5.90
N HIS A 61 2.32 -14.42 -5.25
CA HIS A 61 2.39 -15.01 -3.92
C HIS A 61 3.29 -16.25 -3.88
N LYS A 62 3.22 -17.08 -4.93
CA LYS A 62 4.05 -18.30 -5.10
C LYS A 62 5.55 -18.03 -5.18
N ASP A 63 5.98 -16.83 -5.53
CA ASP A 63 7.41 -16.54 -5.71
C ASP A 63 8.13 -16.43 -4.36
N TYR A 64 7.43 -16.05 -3.29
CA TYR A 64 8.01 -15.86 -1.95
C TYR A 64 7.45 -16.79 -0.87
N LEU A 65 6.36 -17.48 -1.15
CA LEU A 65 5.77 -18.52 -0.30
C LEU A 65 6.13 -19.89 -0.87
N THR A 66 7.21 -20.48 -0.36
CA THR A 66 7.74 -21.78 -0.80
C THR A 66 7.32 -22.93 0.12
N ASP A 67 6.88 -22.64 1.35
CA ASP A 67 6.41 -23.61 2.36
C ASP A 67 5.05 -23.16 2.96
N ALA A 68 4.12 -22.73 2.11
CA ALA A 68 2.77 -22.34 2.50
C ALA A 68 1.75 -22.72 1.43
N THR A 69 0.50 -22.92 1.85
CA THR A 69 -0.63 -23.11 0.94
C THR A 69 -1.17 -21.73 0.52
N ILE A 70 -1.38 -21.53 -0.78
CA ILE A 70 -2.00 -20.31 -1.33
C ILE A 70 -3.39 -20.68 -1.84
N VAL A 71 -4.40 -19.95 -1.38
CA VAL A 71 -5.79 -20.09 -1.81
C VAL A 71 -6.22 -18.78 -2.47
N THR A 72 -6.43 -18.81 -3.79
CA THR A 72 -6.86 -17.63 -4.55
C THR A 72 -8.39 -17.55 -4.58
N SER A 73 -8.98 -17.01 -3.50
CA SER A 73 -10.43 -16.89 -3.31
C SER A 73 -10.75 -15.79 -2.30
N SER A 74 -11.99 -15.31 -2.31
CA SER A 74 -12.48 -14.36 -1.31
C SER A 74 -12.93 -15.10 -0.05
N ALA A 75 -12.60 -14.58 1.13
CA ALA A 75 -13.28 -14.97 2.36
C ALA A 75 -14.70 -14.41 2.34
N VAL A 76 -15.70 -15.26 2.60
CA VAL A 76 -17.11 -14.88 2.64
C VAL A 76 -17.68 -14.94 4.06
N ASP A 77 -17.11 -15.77 4.93
CA ASP A 77 -17.50 -15.86 6.33
C ASP A 77 -16.35 -16.38 7.20
N ILE A 78 -16.41 -16.09 8.50
CA ILE A 78 -15.45 -16.53 9.51
C ILE A 78 -16.24 -17.10 10.68
N THR A 79 -16.12 -18.41 10.86
CA THR A 79 -16.69 -19.11 12.01
C THR A 79 -15.64 -19.19 13.14
N LYS A 80 -16.00 -19.79 14.28
CA LYS A 80 -15.05 -20.03 15.37
C LYS A 80 -13.84 -20.87 14.93
N ASP A 81 -14.08 -21.85 14.04
CA ASP A 81 -13.12 -22.92 13.77
C ASP A 81 -12.53 -22.87 12.35
N ALA A 82 -13.14 -22.09 11.43
CA ALA A 82 -12.72 -22.03 10.03
C ALA A 82 -13.09 -20.73 9.31
N VAL A 83 -12.32 -20.39 8.27
CA VAL A 83 -12.65 -19.37 7.27
C VAL A 83 -13.36 -20.05 6.09
N LEU A 84 -14.51 -19.52 5.69
CA LEU A 84 -15.25 -19.98 4.51
C LEU A 84 -14.90 -19.12 3.30
N THR A 85 -14.72 -19.78 2.17
CA THR A 85 -14.28 -19.16 0.91
C THR A 85 -15.41 -19.11 -0.12
N ALA A 86 -15.35 -18.18 -1.06
CA ALA A 86 -16.38 -17.99 -2.09
C ALA A 86 -16.54 -19.19 -3.02
N ASP A 87 -15.50 -20.01 -3.18
CA ASP A 87 -15.47 -21.26 -3.94
C ASP A 87 -15.86 -22.49 -3.10
N GLY A 88 -16.33 -22.28 -1.86
CA GLY A 88 -16.93 -23.33 -1.03
C GLY A 88 -15.94 -24.13 -0.17
N GLN A 89 -14.66 -23.76 -0.15
CA GLN A 89 -13.68 -24.37 0.77
C GLN A 89 -13.89 -23.86 2.21
N SER A 90 -13.63 -24.74 3.17
CA SER A 90 -13.55 -24.43 4.60
C SER A 90 -12.10 -24.60 5.07
N LEU A 91 -11.49 -23.50 5.54
CA LEU A 91 -10.09 -23.45 5.95
C LEU A 91 -10.01 -23.42 7.49
N PRO A 92 -9.84 -24.56 8.16
CA PRO A 92 -9.72 -24.61 9.61
C PRO A 92 -8.43 -23.95 10.09
N TYR A 93 -8.41 -23.41 11.30
CA TYR A 93 -7.23 -22.75 11.85
C TYR A 93 -7.06 -22.98 13.35
N ASP A 94 -5.80 -22.95 13.81
CA ASP A 94 -5.47 -22.74 15.23
C ASP A 94 -5.32 -21.25 15.53
N TYR A 95 -4.81 -20.49 14.54
CA TYR A 95 -4.68 -19.04 14.61
C TYR A 95 -5.17 -18.39 13.31
N LEU A 96 -5.99 -17.36 13.46
CA LEU A 96 -6.51 -16.55 12.35
C LEU A 96 -5.88 -15.15 12.38
N VAL A 97 -5.40 -14.69 11.23
CA VAL A 97 -4.94 -13.31 11.02
C VAL A 97 -5.79 -12.65 9.93
N ILE A 98 -6.52 -11.59 10.30
CA ILE A 98 -7.31 -10.79 9.36
C ILE A 98 -6.48 -9.59 8.91
N ALA A 99 -6.12 -9.57 7.62
CA ALA A 99 -5.27 -8.56 6.99
C ALA A 99 -5.87 -8.07 5.65
N THR A 100 -7.20 -7.95 5.60
CA THR A 100 -8.00 -7.67 4.38
C THR A 100 -7.82 -6.27 3.79
N GLY A 101 -7.09 -5.38 4.45
CA GLY A 101 -6.73 -4.08 3.89
C GLY A 101 -7.93 -3.14 3.70
N HIS A 102 -8.06 -2.58 2.50
CA HIS A 102 -9.14 -1.67 2.13
C HIS A 102 -9.97 -2.26 1.00
N ALA A 103 -11.25 -1.91 0.98
CA ALA A 103 -12.14 -2.25 -0.12
C ALA A 103 -11.78 -1.41 -1.36
N LEU A 104 -10.93 -1.97 -2.22
CA LEU A 104 -10.71 -1.54 -3.60
C LEU A 104 -10.88 -2.78 -4.47
N ASN A 105 -11.69 -2.68 -5.52
CA ASN A 105 -11.87 -3.75 -6.48
C ASN A 105 -10.64 -3.79 -7.39
N SER A 106 -9.61 -4.53 -6.98
CA SER A 106 -8.45 -4.80 -7.83
C SER A 106 -8.67 -6.10 -8.63
N PRO A 107 -8.15 -6.20 -9.87
CA PRO A 107 -8.11 -7.44 -10.61
C PRO A 107 -7.48 -8.59 -9.80
N GLY A 108 -8.06 -9.79 -9.92
CA GLY A 108 -7.54 -10.99 -9.25
C GLY A 108 -6.21 -11.48 -9.83
N SER A 109 -5.98 -11.26 -11.14
CA SER A 109 -4.77 -11.71 -11.82
C SER A 109 -3.76 -10.58 -12.04
N ARG A 110 -2.48 -10.92 -11.95
CA ARG A 110 -1.39 -9.95 -12.19
C ARG A 110 -1.44 -9.41 -13.62
N ALA A 111 -1.77 -10.26 -14.58
CA ALA A 111 -1.85 -9.89 -15.99
C ALA A 111 -2.95 -8.85 -16.24
N GLU A 112 -4.14 -9.01 -15.64
CA GLU A 112 -5.20 -8.01 -15.79
C GLU A 112 -4.88 -6.71 -15.06
N ARG A 113 -4.18 -6.75 -13.92
CA ARG A 113 -3.72 -5.53 -13.24
C ARG A 113 -2.72 -4.74 -14.08
N ILE A 114 -1.79 -5.42 -14.78
CA ILE A 114 -0.88 -4.75 -15.72
C ILE A 114 -1.66 -4.10 -16.87
N LYS A 115 -2.64 -4.81 -17.45
CA LYS A 115 -3.50 -4.24 -18.50
C LYS A 115 -4.32 -3.05 -17.99
N GLU A 116 -4.77 -3.07 -16.75
CA GLU A 116 -5.45 -1.93 -16.14
C GLU A 116 -4.54 -0.69 -16.09
N PHE A 117 -3.30 -0.84 -15.62
CA PHE A 117 -2.32 0.25 -15.64
C PHE A 117 -2.04 0.76 -17.06
N GLN A 118 -1.97 -0.13 -18.05
CA GLN A 118 -1.83 0.27 -19.46
C GLN A 118 -3.02 1.09 -19.94
N ARG A 119 -4.26 0.67 -19.67
CA ARG A 119 -5.47 1.42 -20.03
C ARG A 119 -5.53 2.78 -19.35
N ASP A 120 -5.15 2.86 -18.08
CA ASP A 120 -5.14 4.14 -17.35
C ASP A 120 -4.06 5.08 -17.88
N ASN A 121 -2.90 4.54 -18.26
CA ASN A 121 -1.85 5.29 -18.94
C ASN A 121 -2.31 5.83 -20.29
N GLU A 122 -2.98 5.01 -21.10
CA GLU A 122 -3.57 5.42 -22.39
C GLU A 122 -4.59 6.56 -22.21
N LYS A 123 -5.47 6.47 -21.20
CA LYS A 123 -6.41 7.56 -20.87
C LYS A 123 -5.66 8.86 -20.55
N ILE A 124 -4.63 8.79 -19.70
CA ILE A 124 -3.79 9.95 -19.36
C ILE A 124 -3.12 10.49 -20.63
N GLN A 125 -2.56 9.63 -21.48
CA GLN A 125 -1.88 10.03 -22.72
C GLN A 125 -2.82 10.73 -23.70
N SER A 126 -4.02 10.18 -23.90
CA SER A 126 -5.02 10.71 -24.83
C SER A 126 -5.74 11.96 -24.35
N SER A 127 -5.67 12.30 -23.06
CA SER A 127 -6.35 13.47 -22.52
C SER A 127 -5.55 14.76 -22.72
N ASP A 128 -6.26 15.82 -23.08
CA ASP A 128 -5.70 17.17 -23.16
C ASP A 128 -5.50 17.79 -21.77
N SER A 129 -6.35 17.38 -20.81
CA SER A 129 -6.29 17.84 -19.43
C SER A 129 -6.70 16.75 -18.44
N VAL A 130 -6.22 16.89 -17.19
CA VAL A 130 -6.50 15.97 -16.08
C VAL A 130 -6.96 16.75 -14.87
N LEU A 131 -8.13 16.40 -14.33
CA LEU A 131 -8.64 16.89 -13.06
C LEU A 131 -8.39 15.85 -11.96
N ILE A 132 -7.71 16.26 -10.89
CA ILE A 132 -7.46 15.43 -9.71
C ILE A 132 -8.26 16.00 -8.55
N ILE A 133 -9.09 15.15 -7.93
CA ILE A 133 -9.96 15.52 -6.83
C ILE A 133 -9.35 15.01 -5.51
N GLY A 134 -8.82 15.93 -4.71
CA GLY A 134 -8.28 15.66 -3.38
C GLY A 134 -6.78 15.90 -3.25
N GLY A 135 -6.40 17.05 -2.68
CA GLY A 135 -5.03 17.41 -2.28
C GLY A 135 -4.43 16.66 -1.07
N GLY A 136 -4.80 15.38 -0.88
CA GLY A 136 -4.15 14.46 0.05
C GLY A 136 -2.85 13.88 -0.53
N PRO A 137 -2.17 12.96 0.18
CA PRO A 137 -0.90 12.39 -0.31
C PRO A 137 -1.04 11.75 -1.69
N THR A 138 -2.07 10.93 -1.91
CA THR A 138 -2.32 10.28 -3.21
C THR A 138 -2.49 11.29 -4.35
N GLY A 139 -3.34 12.32 -4.17
CA GLY A 139 -3.59 13.29 -5.23
C GLY A 139 -2.38 14.18 -5.52
N VAL A 140 -1.59 14.54 -4.50
CA VAL A 140 -0.34 15.28 -4.68
C VAL A 140 0.72 14.44 -5.39
N GLU A 141 0.89 13.18 -4.99
CA GLU A 141 1.85 12.28 -5.65
C GLU A 141 1.43 12.04 -7.10
N LEU A 142 0.16 11.75 -7.39
CA LEU A 142 -0.34 11.54 -8.75
C LEU A 142 -0.16 12.78 -9.63
N ALA A 143 -0.49 13.97 -9.11
CA ALA A 143 -0.27 15.23 -9.83
C ALA A 143 1.21 15.39 -10.19
N GLY A 144 2.11 15.09 -9.25
CA GLY A 144 3.55 15.13 -9.46
C GLY A 144 4.07 14.10 -10.46
N GLU A 145 3.52 12.90 -10.47
CA GLU A 145 3.85 11.87 -11.48
C GLU A 145 3.43 12.33 -12.88
N ILE A 146 2.19 12.82 -13.05
CA ILE A 146 1.68 13.24 -14.36
C ILE A 146 2.48 14.42 -14.93
N VAL A 147 2.74 15.47 -14.16
CA VAL A 147 3.44 16.66 -14.69
C VAL A 147 4.93 16.45 -14.93
N VAL A 148 5.53 15.41 -14.37
CA VAL A 148 6.91 15.04 -14.66
C VAL A 148 7.00 14.20 -15.93
N ASP A 149 6.08 13.27 -16.13
CA ASP A 149 6.07 12.37 -17.27
C ASP A 149 5.39 12.98 -18.51
N TYR A 150 4.45 13.90 -18.31
CA TYR A 150 3.69 14.60 -19.35
C TYR A 150 3.68 16.11 -19.09
N PRO A 151 4.82 16.81 -19.26
CA PRO A 151 4.99 18.21 -18.84
C PRO A 151 4.10 19.21 -19.59
N GLU A 152 3.58 18.85 -20.76
CA GLU A 152 2.69 19.68 -21.58
C GLU A 152 1.21 19.53 -21.19
N LYS A 153 0.84 18.55 -20.36
CA LYS A 153 -0.56 18.31 -19.99
C LYS A 153 -1.06 19.36 -19.01
N LYS A 154 -2.27 19.84 -19.22
CA LYS A 154 -2.95 20.70 -18.26
C LYS A 154 -3.45 19.86 -17.08
N VAL A 155 -2.90 20.07 -15.89
CA VAL A 155 -3.32 19.36 -14.67
C VAL A 155 -3.96 20.35 -13.70
N THR A 156 -5.17 20.04 -13.24
CA THR A 156 -5.88 20.79 -12.20
C THR A 156 -6.05 19.91 -10.97
N LEU A 157 -5.60 20.37 -9.81
CA LEU A 157 -5.76 19.67 -8.52
C LEU A 157 -6.72 20.46 -7.64
N ILE A 158 -7.90 19.91 -7.36
CA ILE A 158 -8.87 20.53 -6.47
C ILE A 158 -8.79 19.93 -5.07
N HIS A 159 -8.95 20.75 -4.05
CA HIS A 159 -8.97 20.30 -2.67
C HIS A 159 -9.93 21.14 -1.84
N ARG A 160 -10.82 20.48 -1.09
CA ARG A 160 -11.80 21.15 -0.22
C ARG A 160 -11.17 21.96 0.91
N GLY A 161 -9.99 21.56 1.37
CA GLY A 161 -9.32 22.17 2.51
C GLY A 161 -8.54 23.43 2.13
N PRO A 162 -8.13 24.23 3.12
CA PRO A 162 -7.38 25.47 2.90
C PRO A 162 -5.90 25.22 2.55
N ARG A 163 -5.41 23.97 2.61
CA ARG A 163 -4.04 23.60 2.24
C ARG A 163 -3.94 22.13 1.86
N LEU A 164 -2.95 21.80 1.03
CA LEU A 164 -2.60 20.42 0.69
C LEU A 164 -2.05 19.67 1.92
N LEU A 165 -2.12 18.34 1.89
CA LEU A 165 -1.44 17.46 2.85
C LEU A 165 -1.68 17.89 4.32
N LYS A 166 -2.94 18.07 4.73
CA LYS A 166 -3.30 18.58 6.08
C LYS A 166 -2.58 17.84 7.23
N PHE A 167 -2.26 16.56 7.03
CA PHE A 167 -1.58 15.72 8.01
C PHE A 167 -0.09 16.03 8.24
N ILE A 168 0.54 16.83 7.38
CA ILE A 168 1.92 17.32 7.55
C ILE A 168 1.92 18.80 7.95
N GLY A 169 3.03 19.28 8.48
CA GLY A 169 3.22 20.66 8.94
C GLY A 169 3.17 21.68 7.81
N ASP A 170 2.78 22.90 8.15
CA ASP A 170 2.45 23.96 7.19
C ASP A 170 3.59 24.27 6.21
N LYS A 171 4.85 24.25 6.69
CA LYS A 171 6.03 24.45 5.85
C LYS A 171 6.13 23.39 4.74
N ALA A 172 5.91 22.13 5.09
CA ALA A 172 6.00 20.99 4.19
C ALA A 172 4.83 20.99 3.18
N SER A 173 3.63 21.32 3.66
CA SER A 173 2.44 21.55 2.84
C SER A 173 2.65 22.68 1.82
N LYS A 174 3.09 23.86 2.28
CA LYS A 174 3.33 25.03 1.42
C LYS A 174 4.36 24.71 0.34
N LYS A 175 5.45 24.03 0.68
CA LYS A 175 6.46 23.64 -0.31
C LYS A 175 5.91 22.69 -1.37
N SER A 176 5.01 21.78 -1.00
CA SER A 176 4.36 20.88 -1.95
C SER A 176 3.47 21.66 -2.93
N LEU A 177 2.74 22.66 -2.42
CA LEU A 177 1.97 23.60 -3.24
C LEU A 177 2.88 24.39 -4.18
N ASP A 178 3.91 25.05 -3.65
CA ASP A 178 4.85 25.86 -4.43
C ASP A 178 5.51 25.03 -5.55
N TRP A 179 5.88 23.77 -5.26
CA TRP A 179 6.45 22.86 -6.26
C TRP A 179 5.44 22.52 -7.36
N LEU A 180 4.21 22.14 -7.02
CA LEU A 180 3.16 21.84 -8.00
C LEU A 180 2.85 23.06 -8.87
N THR A 181 2.73 24.25 -8.27
CA THR A 181 2.54 25.51 -9.01
C THR A 181 3.72 25.80 -9.93
N SER A 182 4.96 25.52 -9.51
CA SER A 182 6.14 25.69 -10.38
C SER A 182 6.14 24.74 -11.59
N LYS A 183 5.42 23.62 -11.50
CA LYS A 183 5.14 22.69 -12.60
C LYS A 183 3.87 23.01 -13.38
N LYS A 184 3.30 24.21 -13.19
CA LYS A 184 2.08 24.70 -13.85
C LYS A 184 0.82 23.86 -13.54
N VAL A 185 0.77 23.21 -12.38
CA VAL A 185 -0.47 22.59 -11.88
C VAL A 185 -1.39 23.69 -11.37
N ASP A 186 -2.63 23.72 -11.86
CA ASP A 186 -3.68 24.60 -11.36
C ASP A 186 -4.23 24.04 -10.04
N VAL A 187 -3.72 24.51 -8.91
CA VAL A 187 -4.17 24.04 -7.58
C VAL A 187 -5.29 24.93 -7.06
N LEU A 188 -6.50 24.37 -6.93
CA LEU A 188 -7.69 25.07 -6.44
C LEU A 188 -8.04 24.58 -5.02
N LEU A 189 -7.73 25.41 -4.03
CA LEU A 189 -8.04 25.16 -2.63
C LEU A 189 -9.44 25.69 -2.28
N GLN A 190 -10.04 25.13 -1.24
CA GLN A 190 -11.41 25.47 -0.81
C GLN A 190 -12.44 25.27 -1.94
N GLN A 191 -12.20 24.28 -2.80
CA GLN A 191 -13.09 23.87 -3.87
C GLN A 191 -13.42 22.39 -3.69
N SER A 192 -14.68 22.04 -3.90
CA SER A 192 -15.17 20.66 -3.89
C SER A 192 -15.98 20.39 -5.14
N VAL A 193 -15.93 19.16 -5.62
CA VAL A 193 -16.85 18.65 -6.65
C VAL A 193 -17.85 17.76 -5.93
N ASP A 194 -19.13 17.96 -6.23
CA ASP A 194 -20.17 17.03 -5.82
C ASP A 194 -20.09 15.78 -6.71
N LEU A 195 -19.69 14.66 -6.12
CA LEU A 195 -19.53 13.39 -6.83
C LEU A 195 -20.68 12.41 -6.52
N GLY A 196 -21.75 12.85 -5.85
CA GLY A 196 -22.66 11.93 -5.18
C GLY A 196 -21.98 11.23 -4.00
N SER A 197 -22.73 10.46 -3.21
CA SER A 197 -22.33 9.95 -1.89
C SER A 197 -21.08 9.03 -1.90
N LEU A 198 -19.90 9.61 -1.98
CA LEU A 198 -18.64 9.00 -1.53
C LEU A 198 -18.42 9.50 -0.11
N SER A 199 -18.68 8.64 0.88
CA SER A 199 -18.51 9.02 2.28
C SER A 199 -17.03 9.22 2.61
N ASP A 200 -16.68 10.43 3.05
CA ASP A 200 -15.41 10.65 3.71
C ASP A 200 -15.47 9.99 5.08
N THR A 201 -14.72 8.90 5.25
CA THR A 201 -14.42 8.44 6.60
C THR A 201 -13.15 9.14 7.07
N ASP A 202 -13.27 10.00 8.09
CA ASP A 202 -12.19 10.52 8.94
C ASP A 202 -11.51 9.39 9.75
N LYS A 203 -11.08 8.34 9.06
CA LYS A 203 -10.35 7.22 9.66
C LYS A 203 -8.86 7.50 9.55
N GLU A 204 -8.14 7.08 10.57
CA GLU A 204 -6.69 7.06 10.69
C GLU A 204 -5.98 6.88 9.34
N ILE A 205 -4.89 7.62 9.09
CA ILE A 205 -4.13 7.50 7.85
C ILE A 205 -3.54 6.10 7.78
N LYS A 206 -4.08 5.27 6.88
CA LYS A 206 -3.63 3.90 6.70
C LYS A 206 -2.35 3.88 5.86
N GLN A 207 -1.23 3.60 6.52
CA GLN A 207 0.11 3.64 5.92
C GLN A 207 0.69 2.24 5.76
N GLY A 208 1.26 1.94 4.58
CA GLY A 208 1.93 0.65 4.33
C GLY A 208 3.06 0.33 5.30
N TYR A 209 3.78 1.35 5.78
CA TYR A 209 4.82 1.21 6.81
C TYR A 209 4.28 0.69 8.15
N LEU A 210 3.12 1.18 8.60
CA LEU A 210 2.48 0.71 9.83
C LEU A 210 1.97 -0.72 9.66
N ALA A 211 1.44 -1.06 8.48
CA ALA A 211 1.04 -2.42 8.13
C ALA A 211 2.20 -3.42 8.25
N GLN A 212 3.41 -3.05 7.79
CA GLN A 212 4.62 -3.87 7.99
C GLN A 212 4.98 -4.03 9.47
N LYS A 213 4.90 -2.97 10.27
CA LYS A 213 5.16 -3.04 11.72
C LYS A 213 4.18 -3.95 12.43
N HIS A 214 2.89 -3.87 12.08
CA HIS A 214 1.86 -4.77 12.62
C HIS A 214 2.17 -6.22 12.26
N ALA A 215 2.53 -6.52 11.01
CA ALA A 215 2.90 -7.87 10.60
C ALA A 215 4.08 -8.43 11.41
N LEU A 216 5.13 -7.64 11.63
CA LEU A 216 6.29 -8.03 12.45
C LEU A 216 5.89 -8.32 13.90
N LEU A 217 5.05 -7.46 14.49
CA LEU A 217 4.56 -7.62 15.86
C LEU A 217 3.69 -8.87 16.01
N VAL A 218 2.73 -9.07 15.11
CA VAL A 218 1.83 -10.23 15.12
C VAL A 218 2.63 -11.51 14.90
N ALA A 219 3.58 -11.54 13.95
CA ALA A 219 4.45 -12.71 13.75
C ALA A 219 5.28 -13.02 14.99
N LYS A 220 5.80 -12.00 15.70
CA LYS A 220 6.49 -12.19 16.98
C LYS A 220 5.58 -12.84 18.02
N ASN A 221 4.35 -12.33 18.17
CA ASN A 221 3.39 -12.84 19.15
C ASN A 221 2.92 -14.26 18.79
N LEU A 222 2.64 -14.57 17.52
CA LEU A 222 2.27 -15.92 17.07
C LEU A 222 3.38 -16.94 17.37
N LYS A 223 4.64 -16.61 17.15
CA LYS A 223 5.76 -17.50 17.49
C LYS A 223 5.84 -17.79 18.99
N LEU A 224 5.50 -16.83 19.85
CA LEU A 224 5.47 -17.03 21.30
C LEU A 224 4.30 -17.93 21.71
N LEU A 225 3.13 -17.72 21.12
CA LEU A 225 1.93 -18.52 21.37
C LEU A 225 2.11 -19.98 20.91
N ILE A 226 2.63 -20.20 19.70
CA ILE A 226 2.89 -21.55 19.15
C ILE A 226 3.89 -22.33 19.99
N LYS A 227 4.90 -21.67 20.58
CA LYS A 227 5.87 -22.31 21.48
C LYS A 227 5.29 -22.67 22.85
N GLY A 228 4.05 -22.29 23.15
CA GLY A 228 3.37 -22.64 24.40
C GLY A 228 4.03 -22.07 25.65
N SER A 229 4.77 -20.97 25.56
CA SER A 229 5.53 -20.41 26.68
C SER A 229 4.57 -19.81 27.73
N PRO A 230 4.35 -20.47 28.90
CA PRO A 230 3.38 -20.00 29.89
C PRO A 230 3.78 -18.63 30.43
N ASN A 231 2.82 -17.73 30.65
CA ASN A 231 3.02 -16.36 31.16
C ASN A 231 3.85 -15.41 30.28
N THR A 232 4.00 -15.69 28.98
CA THR A 232 4.72 -14.76 28.09
C THR A 232 3.91 -13.51 27.81
N LYS A 233 4.39 -12.36 28.31
CA LYS A 233 3.84 -11.05 27.95
C LYS A 233 3.98 -10.81 26.45
N LEU A 234 2.85 -10.74 25.75
CA LEU A 234 2.83 -10.41 24.32
C LEU A 234 3.41 -9.01 24.09
N ALA A 235 4.13 -8.86 22.99
CA ALA A 235 4.65 -7.56 22.60
C ALA A 235 3.46 -6.66 22.22
N THR A 236 3.45 -5.45 22.77
CA THR A 236 2.42 -4.44 22.51
C THR A 236 2.85 -3.52 21.39
N TYR A 237 1.89 -3.10 20.57
CA TYR A 237 2.13 -2.08 19.56
C TYR A 237 2.38 -0.73 20.23
N SER A 238 3.33 0.03 19.69
CA SER A 238 3.55 1.42 20.05
C SER A 238 3.69 2.22 18.77
N THR A 239 2.91 3.30 18.69
CA THR A 239 3.01 4.27 17.61
C THR A 239 4.29 5.09 17.82
N GLY A 240 5.27 4.90 16.94
CA GLY A 240 6.38 5.83 16.83
C GLY A 240 5.91 7.16 16.21
N TYR A 241 6.79 8.16 16.17
CA TYR A 241 6.47 9.43 15.53
C TYR A 241 6.06 9.22 14.05
N PRO A 242 4.98 9.90 13.59
CA PRO A 242 4.54 9.79 12.21
C PRO A 242 5.60 10.39 11.28
N LEU A 243 6.27 9.52 10.52
CA LEU A 243 7.12 9.92 9.40
C LEU A 243 6.22 10.09 8.18
N ALA A 244 6.15 11.31 7.65
CA ALA A 244 5.49 11.56 6.37
C ALA A 244 6.54 11.67 5.27
N LEU A 245 6.38 10.92 4.19
CA LEU A 245 7.21 11.01 2.99
C LEU A 245 6.31 11.00 1.77
N VAL A 246 6.21 12.15 1.12
CA VAL A 246 5.37 12.40 -0.07
C VAL A 246 6.29 12.65 -1.26
N SER A 247 6.12 11.90 -2.35
CA SER A 247 6.88 12.15 -3.58
C SER A 247 6.34 13.36 -4.34
N LEU A 248 7.24 14.11 -4.97
CA LEU A 248 6.95 15.18 -5.90
C LEU A 248 7.59 14.78 -7.24
N GLY A 249 6.89 13.90 -7.96
CA GLY A 249 7.38 13.25 -9.17
C GLY A 249 8.62 12.37 -8.96
N ARG A 250 9.46 12.24 -10.00
CA ARG A 250 10.54 11.24 -10.08
C ARG A 250 11.73 11.47 -9.15
N ASN A 251 12.06 12.71 -8.84
CA ASN A 251 13.35 13.05 -8.19
C ASN A 251 13.21 13.90 -6.94
N GLU A 252 12.03 14.43 -6.65
CA GLU A 252 11.82 15.31 -5.51
C GLU A 252 10.78 14.71 -4.55
N GLY A 253 10.76 15.25 -3.35
CA GLY A 253 9.81 14.84 -2.34
C GLY A 253 9.89 15.73 -1.11
N VAL A 254 8.95 15.49 -0.21
CA VAL A 254 8.84 16.16 1.08
C VAL A 254 8.86 15.09 2.15
N ALA A 255 9.83 15.18 3.05
CA ALA A 255 9.90 14.35 4.25
C ALA A 255 9.70 15.20 5.50
N GLN A 256 8.84 14.76 6.41
CA GLN A 256 8.70 15.37 7.72
C GLN A 256 9.12 14.41 8.83
N LEU A 257 10.17 14.82 9.54
CA LEU A 257 10.69 14.23 10.77
C LEU A 257 10.25 15.09 11.98
N PRO A 258 10.31 14.57 13.22
CA PRO A 258 9.79 15.25 14.41
C PRO A 258 10.24 16.71 14.60
N PHE A 259 11.47 17.04 14.18
CA PHE A 259 12.03 18.40 14.31
C PHE A 259 12.60 18.95 13.00
N LEU A 260 12.39 18.26 11.87
CA LEU A 260 13.05 18.61 10.61
C LEU A 260 12.15 18.32 9.40
N THR A 261 12.08 19.26 8.47
CA THR A 261 11.46 19.05 7.16
C THR A 261 12.54 19.04 6.09
N LEU A 262 12.71 17.92 5.40
CA LEU A 262 13.66 17.76 4.29
C LEU A 262 12.90 17.81 2.96
N ILE A 263 13.44 18.54 1.99
CA ILE A 263 12.78 18.79 0.69
C ILE A 263 13.81 18.75 -0.43
N GLY A 264 13.40 18.25 -1.59
CA GLY A 264 14.20 18.21 -2.81
C GLY A 264 14.75 16.82 -3.11
N CYS A 265 15.96 16.74 -3.69
CA CYS A 265 16.48 15.49 -4.23
C CYS A 265 16.83 14.42 -3.18
N LEU A 266 17.10 14.81 -1.93
CA LEU A 266 17.45 13.86 -0.86
C LEU A 266 16.25 12.97 -0.46
N PRO A 267 15.08 13.52 -0.09
CA PRO A 267 13.88 12.70 0.14
C PRO A 267 13.37 12.04 -1.14
N GLY A 268 13.54 12.66 -2.31
CA GLY A 268 13.28 12.03 -3.61
C GLY A 268 14.11 10.74 -3.79
N LYS A 269 15.42 10.79 -3.65
CA LYS A 269 16.30 9.61 -3.76
C LYS A 269 15.93 8.49 -2.76
N ILE A 270 15.33 8.80 -1.62
CA ILE A 270 14.87 7.80 -0.63
C ILE A 270 13.63 7.05 -1.10
N LYS A 271 12.66 7.73 -1.75
CA LYS A 271 11.37 7.14 -2.16
C LYS A 271 11.14 7.15 -3.67
N SER A 272 11.31 8.26 -4.37
CA SER A 272 10.77 8.48 -5.72
C SER A 272 11.43 7.69 -6.87
N ARG A 273 12.66 7.17 -6.70
CA ARG A 273 13.36 6.44 -7.78
C ARG A 273 12.91 4.99 -7.92
N ASP A 274 12.94 4.23 -6.82
CA ASP A 274 12.60 2.80 -6.81
C ASP A 274 11.33 2.52 -6.00
N LEU A 275 10.76 3.54 -5.34
CA LEU A 275 9.56 3.41 -4.52
C LEU A 275 9.67 2.21 -3.58
N PHE A 276 10.83 2.03 -2.95
CA PHE A 276 11.15 0.89 -2.07
C PHE A 276 10.88 -0.53 -2.63
N ILE A 277 10.65 -0.70 -3.93
CA ILE A 277 10.34 -1.99 -4.55
C ILE A 277 11.45 -2.99 -4.27
N SER A 278 12.70 -2.63 -4.53
CA SER A 278 13.85 -3.50 -4.32
C SER A 278 13.98 -3.90 -2.84
N LYS A 279 13.67 -2.98 -1.92
CA LYS A 279 13.70 -3.26 -0.48
C LYS A 279 12.61 -4.26 -0.10
N THR A 280 11.39 -4.10 -0.61
CA THR A 280 10.28 -5.03 -0.35
C THR A 280 10.51 -6.38 -0.98
N ARG A 281 11.02 -6.45 -2.22
CA ARG A 281 11.43 -7.70 -2.87
C ARG A 281 12.45 -8.45 -2.02
N LYS A 282 13.50 -7.76 -1.53
CA LYS A 282 14.49 -8.34 -0.60
C LYS A 282 13.87 -8.82 0.71
N GLN A 283 12.91 -8.09 1.29
CA GLN A 283 12.17 -8.54 2.49
C GLN A 283 11.37 -9.82 2.24
N MET A 284 10.91 -10.03 0.99
CA MET A 284 10.25 -11.26 0.57
C MET A 284 11.23 -12.37 0.16
N GLY A 285 12.55 -12.14 0.23
CA GLY A 285 13.56 -13.12 -0.17
C GLY A 285 13.80 -13.18 -1.69
N LEU A 286 13.39 -12.15 -2.43
CA LEU A 286 13.55 -12.04 -3.88
C LEU A 286 14.69 -11.09 -4.25
N ASN A 287 15.23 -11.26 -5.46
CA ASN A 287 16.18 -10.31 -6.03
C ASN A 287 15.51 -8.94 -6.27
N GLY A 288 16.27 -7.88 -6.00
CA GLY A 288 15.83 -6.48 -6.10
C GLY A 288 15.58 -6.04 -7.53
#